data_AF-A0A4Q4BSS6-F1
#
_entry.id   AF-A0A4Q4BSS6-F1
#
_cell.length_a   1.000
_cell.length_b   1.000
_cell.length_c   1.000
_cell.angle_alpha   90.00
_cell.angle_beta   90.00
_cell.angle_gamma   90.00
#
_symmetry.space_group_name_H-M   'P 1'
#
loop_
_entity.id
_entity.type
_entity.pdbx_description
1 polymer ?
#
loop_
_entity_poly.entity_id
_entity_poly.type
_entity_poly.pdbx_seq_one_letter_code
_entity_poly.pdbx_strand_id
1 'polypeptide(L)'
;MTGAFRLSPFYGLHLQRAEEGVYRLRDIAPDAFQRSRFYVEYFGQTTIIDELAFTVWLGSGLSLNLFLGRDGQSGKVFSPMEVAACRRMAPVLAEVARAHWPVPKLSALPVEDTPAKLAAAVARELGIGLSPRQAQVALLILKGHSTLSIGLNLGLSPQTVKVFRKQLYARCGVSSQGELFALMLPLL
;
A
#
# COMPACT_ATOMS: atom_id res chain seq x y z
N MET A 1 10.90 -4.16 -12.76
CA MET A 1 10.48 -3.70 -11.40
C MET A 1 9.09 -4.24 -11.13
N THR A 2 9.03 -5.48 -10.69
CA THR A 2 7.80 -6.21 -10.33
C THR A 2 7.61 -6.01 -8.82
N GLY A 3 6.41 -5.66 -8.33
CA GLY A 3 6.10 -5.71 -6.89
C GLY A 3 5.89 -4.40 -6.13
N ALA A 4 6.22 -3.23 -6.70
CA ALA A 4 6.03 -1.94 -6.03
C ALA A 4 4.57 -1.64 -5.63
N PHE A 5 3.60 -2.22 -6.34
CA PHE A 5 2.18 -2.12 -6.00
C PHE A 5 1.88 -2.58 -4.55
N ARG A 6 2.72 -3.42 -3.94
CA ARG A 6 2.58 -3.86 -2.55
C ARG A 6 2.72 -2.71 -1.53
N LEU A 7 3.32 -1.60 -1.95
CA LEU A 7 3.45 -0.38 -1.16
C LEU A 7 2.27 0.58 -1.35
N SER A 8 1.40 0.32 -2.32
CA SER A 8 0.20 1.14 -2.57
C SER A 8 -0.78 1.03 -1.40
N PRO A 9 -1.34 2.16 -0.90
CA PRO A 9 -2.43 2.13 0.08
C PRO A 9 -3.64 1.33 -0.41
N PHE A 10 -3.92 1.33 -1.72
CA PHE A 10 -5.02 0.55 -2.32
C PHE A 10 -4.78 -0.96 -2.25
N TYR A 11 -3.53 -1.41 -2.31
CA TYR A 11 -3.22 -2.82 -2.05
C TYR A 11 -3.43 -3.18 -0.57
N GLY A 12 -3.25 -2.21 0.34
CA GLY A 12 -3.62 -2.36 1.75
C GLY A 12 -5.11 -2.69 1.94
N LEU A 13 -6.00 -2.06 1.18
CA LEU A 13 -7.45 -2.35 1.21
C LEU A 13 -7.75 -3.81 0.88
N HIS A 14 -7.07 -4.36 -0.13
CA HIS A 14 -7.19 -5.77 -0.49
C HIS A 14 -6.74 -6.69 0.65
N LEU A 15 -5.55 -6.45 1.22
CA LEU A 15 -5.01 -7.27 2.31
C LEU A 15 -5.89 -7.23 3.57
N GLN A 16 -6.50 -6.08 3.86
CA GLN A 16 -7.39 -5.88 5.01
C GLN A 16 -8.81 -6.38 4.76
N ARG A 17 -9.12 -6.85 3.54
CA ARG A 17 -10.48 -7.19 3.12
C ARG A 17 -11.47 -6.05 3.38
N ALA A 18 -11.06 -4.83 3.01
CA ALA A 18 -11.90 -3.65 3.12
C ALA A 18 -13.24 -3.86 2.40
N GLU A 19 -14.28 -3.20 2.91
CA GLU A 19 -15.61 -3.24 2.30
C GLU A 19 -15.58 -2.72 0.85
N GLU A 20 -16.55 -3.14 0.04
CA GLU A 20 -16.71 -2.56 -1.30
C GLU A 20 -17.11 -1.10 -1.18
N GLY A 21 -16.55 -0.25 -2.05
CA GLY A 21 -16.88 1.17 -2.01
C GLY A 21 -15.84 2.07 -2.64
N VAL A 22 -15.90 3.35 -2.27
CA VAL A 22 -15.02 4.39 -2.81
C VAL A 22 -14.05 4.87 -1.75
N TYR A 23 -12.77 4.71 -2.04
CA TYR A 23 -11.67 5.13 -1.18
C TYR A 23 -10.86 6.22 -1.87
N ARG A 24 -10.58 7.30 -1.17
CA ARG A 24 -9.71 8.37 -1.65
C ARG A 24 -8.30 8.14 -1.15
N LEU A 25 -7.30 8.26 -2.02
CA LEU A 25 -5.90 8.00 -1.66
C LEU A 25 -5.48 8.77 -0.40
N ARG A 26 -5.80 10.05 -0.32
CA ARG A 26 -5.44 10.91 0.83
C ARG A 26 -6.10 10.50 2.16
N ASP A 27 -7.23 9.80 2.11
CA ASP A 27 -7.99 9.40 3.29
C ASP A 27 -7.46 8.08 3.86
N ILE A 28 -6.88 7.22 3.00
CA ILE A 28 -6.35 5.90 3.36
C ILE A 28 -4.82 5.85 3.44
N ALA A 29 -4.15 6.86 2.89
CA ALA A 29 -2.70 6.91 2.86
C ALA A 29 -2.13 7.06 4.29
N PRO A 30 -0.97 6.42 4.55
CA PRO A 30 -0.24 6.63 5.80
C PRO A 30 0.10 8.11 6.07
N ASP A 31 0.29 8.44 7.34
CA ASP A 31 0.50 9.80 7.83
C ASP A 31 1.74 10.51 7.23
N ALA A 32 2.78 9.75 6.87
CA ALA A 32 3.96 10.27 6.20
C ALA A 32 4.08 9.80 4.73
N PHE A 33 2.97 9.36 4.11
CA PHE A 33 2.95 8.79 2.77
C PHE A 33 3.51 9.73 1.70
N GLN A 34 3.10 11.00 1.69
CA GLN A 34 3.57 12.00 0.72
C GLN A 34 5.10 12.25 0.78
N ARG A 35 5.74 11.91 1.91
CA ARG A 35 7.19 12.02 2.09
C ARG A 35 7.91 10.70 1.80
N SER A 36 7.17 9.62 1.56
CA SER A 36 7.76 8.32 1.23
C SER A 36 8.40 8.35 -0.15
N ARG A 37 9.48 7.60 -0.33
CA ARG A 37 10.11 7.43 -1.64
C ARG A 37 9.15 6.79 -2.65
N PHE A 38 8.32 5.85 -2.20
CA PHE A 38 7.27 5.27 -3.03
C PHE A 38 6.35 6.35 -3.62
N TYR A 39 5.85 7.28 -2.81
CA TYR A 39 5.01 8.37 -3.31
C TYR A 39 5.76 9.24 -4.33
N VAL A 40 6.98 9.69 -4.00
CA VAL A 40 7.76 10.56 -4.87
C VAL A 40 8.05 9.92 -6.23
N GLU A 41 8.37 8.63 -6.24
CA GLU A 41 8.74 7.92 -7.47
C GLU A 41 7.53 7.47 -8.30
N TYR A 42 6.43 7.06 -7.67
CA TYR A 42 5.27 6.49 -8.39
C TYR A 42 4.10 7.46 -8.60
N PHE A 43 3.92 8.44 -7.71
CA PHE A 43 2.84 9.43 -7.80
C PHE A 43 3.37 10.82 -8.16
N GLY A 44 4.55 11.19 -7.66
CA GLY A 44 5.16 12.50 -7.88
C GLY A 44 5.54 12.78 -9.34
N GLN A 45 5.66 11.74 -10.18
CA GLN A 45 5.89 11.88 -11.62
C GLN A 45 4.59 12.00 -12.43
N THR A 46 3.43 11.82 -11.78
CA THR A 46 2.13 11.96 -12.44
C THR A 46 1.60 13.38 -12.30
N THR A 47 0.73 13.79 -13.22
CA THR A 47 -0.04 15.04 -13.08
C THR A 47 -1.23 14.88 -12.14
N ILE A 48 -1.48 13.70 -11.55
CA ILE A 48 -2.65 13.43 -10.74
C ILE A 48 -2.50 14.08 -9.36
N ILE A 49 -3.41 15.00 -9.01
CA ILE A 49 -3.41 15.72 -7.73
C ILE A 49 -4.42 15.17 -6.72
N ASP A 50 -5.32 14.29 -7.17
CA ASP A 50 -6.29 13.63 -6.32
C ASP A 50 -6.82 12.36 -6.98
N GLU A 51 -7.02 11.30 -6.20
CA GLU A 51 -7.38 9.99 -6.73
C GLU A 51 -8.39 9.27 -5.84
N LEU A 52 -9.40 8.72 -6.49
CA LEU A 52 -10.40 7.81 -5.92
C LEU A 52 -10.22 6.43 -6.53
N ALA A 53 -10.43 5.39 -5.74
CA ALA A 53 -10.57 4.02 -6.21
C ALA A 53 -11.95 3.47 -5.84
N PHE A 54 -12.60 2.83 -6.81
CA PHE A 54 -13.75 1.98 -6.59
C PHE A 54 -13.24 0.56 -6.35
N THR A 55 -13.33 0.08 -5.12
CA THR A 55 -12.92 -1.27 -4.73
C THR A 55 -14.13 -2.20 -4.81
N VAL A 56 -14.00 -3.26 -5.61
CA VAL A 56 -15.05 -4.26 -5.86
C VAL A 56 -14.48 -5.65 -5.64
N TRP A 57 -15.18 -6.50 -4.88
CA TRP A 57 -14.87 -7.91 -4.75
C TRP A 57 -15.58 -8.69 -5.84
N LEU A 58 -14.80 -9.35 -6.70
CA LEU A 58 -15.34 -10.16 -7.78
C LEU A 58 -15.65 -11.61 -7.30
N GLY A 59 -15.14 -12.00 -6.13
CA GLY A 59 -15.29 -13.34 -5.55
C GLY A 59 -13.96 -14.08 -5.41
N SER A 60 -13.93 -15.18 -4.65
CA SER A 60 -12.74 -16.03 -4.44
C SER A 60 -11.47 -15.31 -3.97
N GLY A 61 -11.62 -14.21 -3.23
CA GLY A 61 -10.50 -13.39 -2.77
C GLY A 61 -9.90 -12.49 -3.86
N LEU A 62 -10.54 -12.34 -5.02
CA LEU A 62 -10.17 -11.39 -6.07
C LEU A 62 -10.88 -10.06 -5.85
N SER A 63 -10.12 -8.97 -5.82
CA SER A 63 -10.64 -7.61 -5.84
C SER A 63 -10.19 -6.86 -7.09
N LEU A 64 -11.07 -6.04 -7.63
CA LEU A 64 -10.80 -5.07 -8.67
C LEU A 64 -10.79 -3.66 -8.06
N ASN A 65 -9.81 -2.83 -8.46
CA ASN A 65 -9.81 -1.41 -8.16
C ASN A 65 -9.91 -0.62 -9.46
N LEU A 66 -10.94 0.21 -9.60
CA LEU A 66 -11.08 1.14 -10.72
C LEU A 66 -10.68 2.54 -10.25
N PHE A 67 -9.68 3.14 -10.90
CA PHE A 67 -9.12 4.42 -10.48
C PHE A 67 -9.75 5.59 -11.25
N LEU A 68 -10.05 6.66 -10.51
CA LEU A 68 -10.49 7.94 -11.05
C LEU A 68 -9.61 9.05 -10.47
N GLY A 69 -8.76 9.61 -11.33
CA GLY A 69 -7.84 10.69 -10.97
C GLY A 69 -8.31 12.07 -11.43
N ARG A 70 -7.91 13.12 -10.70
CA ARG A 70 -7.95 14.52 -11.13
C ARG A 70 -6.58 14.97 -11.56
N ASP A 71 -6.50 15.48 -12.77
CA ASP A 71 -5.28 16.07 -13.31
C ASP A 71 -5.01 17.45 -12.68
N GLY A 72 -3.74 17.77 -12.48
CA GLY A 72 -3.26 19.02 -11.92
C GLY A 72 -3.64 20.24 -12.76
N GLN A 73 -3.83 20.09 -14.07
CA GLN A 73 -4.35 21.12 -14.96
C GLN A 73 -5.76 21.58 -14.55
N SER A 74 -6.55 20.72 -13.90
CA SER A 74 -7.86 21.10 -13.38
C SER A 74 -7.77 22.06 -12.19
N GLY A 75 -6.62 22.08 -11.48
CA GLY A 75 -6.39 22.84 -10.25
C GLY A 75 -7.35 22.47 -9.10
N LYS A 76 -8.15 21.40 -9.25
CA LYS A 76 -9.26 21.07 -8.36
C LYS A 76 -9.19 19.62 -7.91
N VAL A 77 -9.18 19.44 -6.59
CA VAL A 77 -9.38 18.14 -5.95
C VAL A 77 -10.88 17.81 -5.92
N PHE A 78 -11.24 16.55 -5.71
CA PHE A 78 -12.64 16.16 -5.52
C PHE A 78 -13.24 16.88 -4.32
N SER A 79 -14.37 17.54 -4.54
CA SER A 79 -15.21 18.10 -3.49
C SER A 79 -15.93 16.99 -2.72
N PRO A 80 -16.38 17.24 -1.47
CA PRO A 80 -17.18 16.27 -0.73
C PRO A 80 -18.45 15.82 -1.46
N MET A 81 -19.07 16.72 -2.23
CA MET A 81 -20.26 16.41 -3.04
C MET A 81 -19.95 15.45 -4.18
N GLU A 82 -18.82 15.62 -4.87
CA GLU A 82 -18.38 14.70 -5.92
C GLU A 82 -18.02 13.33 -5.36
N VAL A 83 -17.30 13.28 -4.22
CA VAL A 83 -17.00 12.00 -3.56
C VAL A 83 -18.29 11.28 -3.14
N ALA A 84 -19.27 12.02 -2.61
CA ALA A 84 -20.58 11.46 -2.28
C ALA A 84 -21.33 10.95 -3.52
N ALA A 85 -21.22 11.64 -4.66
CA ALA A 85 -21.78 11.17 -5.92
C ALA A 85 -21.12 9.87 -6.39
N CYS A 86 -19.79 9.79 -6.35
CA CYS A 86 -19.05 8.56 -6.65
C CYS A 86 -19.51 7.41 -5.73
N ARG A 87 -19.67 7.65 -4.42
CA ARG A 87 -20.16 6.64 -3.47
C ARG A 87 -21.56 6.13 -3.83
N ARG A 88 -22.47 7.01 -4.26
CA ARG A 88 -23.81 6.59 -4.73
C ARG A 88 -23.76 5.72 -5.99
N MET A 89 -22.75 5.92 -6.84
CA MET A 89 -22.57 5.15 -8.07
C MET A 89 -21.84 3.81 -7.85
N ALA A 90 -21.17 3.63 -6.70
CA ALA A 90 -20.35 2.46 -6.43
C ALA A 90 -21.08 1.11 -6.59
N PRO A 91 -22.34 0.94 -6.12
CA PRO A 91 -23.05 -0.32 -6.31
C PRO A 91 -23.30 -0.66 -7.78
N VAL A 92 -23.62 0.35 -8.61
CA VAL A 92 -23.82 0.16 -10.06
C VAL A 92 -22.51 -0.25 -10.73
N LEU A 93 -21.41 0.42 -10.39
CA LEU A 93 -20.09 0.09 -10.92
C LEU A 93 -19.62 -1.30 -10.49
N ALA A 94 -19.98 -1.75 -9.28
CA ALA A 94 -19.68 -3.09 -8.81
C ALA A 94 -20.36 -4.16 -9.67
N GLU A 95 -21.65 -4.00 -9.98
CA GLU A 95 -22.38 -4.93 -10.84
C GLU A 95 -21.84 -4.92 -12.28
N VAL A 96 -21.54 -3.74 -12.82
CA VAL A 96 -20.89 -3.61 -14.14
C VAL A 96 -19.53 -4.32 -14.16
N ALA A 97 -18.71 -4.13 -13.11
CA ALA A 97 -17.41 -4.78 -12.98
C ALA A 97 -17.55 -6.31 -12.94
N ARG A 98 -18.49 -6.84 -12.16
CA ARG A 98 -18.74 -8.29 -12.07
C ARG A 98 -19.24 -8.88 -13.39
N ALA A 99 -20.06 -8.14 -14.14
CA ALA A 99 -20.55 -8.56 -15.44
C ALA A 99 -19.43 -8.61 -16.50
N HIS A 100 -18.50 -7.65 -16.48
CA HIS A 100 -17.43 -7.55 -17.48
C HIS A 100 -16.16 -8.35 -17.13
N TRP A 101 -15.91 -8.58 -15.84
CA TRP A 101 -14.82 -9.42 -15.35
C TRP A 101 -15.38 -10.66 -14.62
N PRO A 102 -15.97 -11.62 -15.36
CA PRO A 102 -16.39 -12.88 -14.77
C PRO A 102 -15.16 -13.57 -14.19
N VAL A 103 -15.20 -13.85 -12.89
CA VAL A 103 -14.08 -14.55 -12.23
C VAL A 103 -14.08 -16.00 -12.71
N PRO A 104 -12.94 -16.51 -13.21
CA PRO A 104 -12.75 -17.95 -13.36
C PRO A 104 -13.05 -18.64 -12.01
N LYS A 105 -13.38 -19.93 -12.00
CA LYS A 105 -13.35 -20.71 -10.74
C LYS A 105 -11.90 -20.85 -10.25
N LEU A 106 -11.33 -19.76 -9.75
CA LEU A 106 -10.07 -19.76 -9.03
C LEU A 106 -10.37 -20.31 -7.64
N SER A 107 -9.66 -21.36 -7.27
CA SER A 107 -9.46 -21.70 -5.87
C SER A 107 -9.00 -20.44 -5.15
N ALA A 108 -9.53 -20.16 -3.95
CA ALA A 108 -9.11 -19.03 -3.14
C ALA A 108 -7.57 -18.93 -3.17
N LEU A 109 -7.05 -17.86 -3.76
CA LEU A 109 -5.61 -17.66 -3.79
C LEU A 109 -5.15 -17.43 -2.35
N PRO A 110 -4.02 -18.04 -1.92
CA PRO A 110 -3.49 -17.80 -0.59
C PRO A 110 -3.28 -16.31 -0.37
N VAL A 111 -3.71 -15.80 0.79
CA VAL A 111 -3.42 -14.42 1.17
C VAL A 111 -1.92 -14.26 1.25
N GLU A 112 -1.39 -13.30 0.50
CA GLU A 112 0.04 -13.07 0.39
C GLU A 112 0.61 -12.40 1.65
N ASP A 113 1.46 -13.10 2.39
CA ASP A 113 2.26 -12.53 3.48
C ASP A 113 3.45 -11.74 2.91
N THR A 114 3.20 -10.47 2.59
CA THR A 114 4.22 -9.57 2.04
C THR A 114 5.44 -9.42 2.97
N PRO A 115 5.30 -9.22 4.30
CA PRO A 115 6.44 -9.23 5.22
C PRO A 115 7.30 -10.50 5.14
N ALA A 116 6.69 -11.68 5.15
CA ALA A 116 7.44 -12.95 5.09
C ALA A 116 8.16 -13.11 3.74
N LYS A 117 7.52 -12.73 2.64
CA LYS A 117 8.14 -12.74 1.31
C LYS A 117 9.34 -11.79 1.23
N LEU A 118 9.20 -10.58 1.75
CA LEU A 118 10.31 -9.62 1.81
C LEU A 118 11.46 -10.18 2.65
N ALA A 119 11.17 -10.76 3.83
CA ALA A 119 12.20 -11.36 4.67
C ALA A 119 12.94 -12.50 3.95
N ALA A 120 12.21 -13.36 3.26
CA ALA A 120 12.79 -14.46 2.48
C ALA A 120 13.64 -13.96 1.30
N ALA A 121 13.17 -12.93 0.58
CA ALA A 121 13.93 -12.32 -0.51
C ALA A 121 15.21 -11.64 -0.01
N VAL A 122 15.14 -10.89 1.11
CA VAL A 122 16.30 -10.26 1.74
C VAL A 122 17.31 -11.32 2.22
N ALA A 123 16.85 -12.43 2.79
CA ALA A 123 17.73 -13.52 3.18
C ALA A 123 18.41 -14.19 1.97
N ARG A 124 17.66 -14.42 0.88
CA ARG A 124 18.16 -15.09 -0.32
C ARG A 124 19.12 -14.22 -1.14
N GLU A 125 18.75 -12.97 -1.40
CA GLU A 125 19.50 -12.10 -2.32
C GLU A 125 20.63 -11.33 -1.60
N LEU A 126 20.48 -11.04 -0.31
CA LEU A 126 21.41 -10.20 0.45
C LEU A 126 22.09 -10.95 1.62
N GLY A 127 21.72 -12.20 1.90
CA GLY A 127 22.26 -12.95 3.05
C GLY A 127 21.85 -12.38 4.42
N ILE A 128 20.84 -11.50 4.47
CA ILE A 128 20.44 -10.81 5.69
C ILE A 128 19.20 -11.48 6.30
N GLY A 129 19.34 -12.02 7.51
CA GLY A 129 18.22 -12.60 8.27
C GLY A 129 17.38 -11.54 8.99
N LEU A 130 16.20 -11.22 8.46
CA LEU A 130 15.22 -10.36 9.16
C LEU A 130 14.31 -11.18 10.06
N SER A 131 14.08 -10.72 11.29
CA SER A 131 13.00 -11.28 12.12
C SER A 131 11.63 -10.89 11.55
N PRO A 132 10.55 -11.63 11.86
CA PRO A 132 9.20 -11.28 11.42
C PRO A 132 8.80 -9.84 11.79
N ARG A 133 9.17 -9.37 12.99
CA ARG A 133 8.92 -7.98 13.42
C ARG A 133 9.76 -6.97 12.63
N GLN A 134 11.02 -7.28 12.32
CA GLN A 134 11.84 -6.40 11.49
C GLN A 134 11.28 -6.27 10.07
N ALA A 135 10.81 -7.36 9.48
CA ALA A 135 10.19 -7.34 8.15
C ALA A 135 8.88 -6.54 8.13
N GLN A 136 8.04 -6.67 9.16
CA GLN A 136 6.85 -5.84 9.33
C GLN A 136 7.19 -4.35 9.43
N VAL A 137 8.15 -3.99 10.30
CA VAL A 137 8.61 -2.60 10.47
C VAL A 137 9.20 -2.07 9.17
N ALA A 138 10.02 -2.86 8.47
CA ALA A 138 10.59 -2.48 7.18
C ALA A 138 9.48 -2.17 6.17
N LEU A 139 8.51 -3.06 5.99
CA LEU A 139 7.40 -2.87 5.05
C LEU A 139 6.58 -1.61 5.37
N LEU A 140 6.30 -1.32 6.64
CA LEU A 140 5.57 -0.11 7.03
C LEU A 140 6.38 1.18 6.79
N ILE A 141 7.71 1.14 6.96
CA ILE A 141 8.59 2.27 6.60
C ILE A 141 8.54 2.51 5.09
N LEU A 142 8.60 1.45 4.29
CA LEU A 142 8.51 1.54 2.82
C LEU A 142 7.15 2.09 2.36
N LYS A 143 6.07 1.73 3.05
CA LYS A 143 4.72 2.27 2.85
C LYS A 143 4.53 3.72 3.32
N GLY A 144 5.52 4.31 3.99
CA GLY A 144 5.46 5.70 4.43
C GLY A 144 4.73 5.93 5.77
N HIS A 145 4.69 4.94 6.66
CA HIS A 145 4.21 5.16 8.03
C HIS A 145 5.27 5.85 8.90
N SER A 146 4.86 6.80 9.74
CA SER A 146 5.75 7.34 10.78
C SER A 146 6.01 6.34 11.90
N THR A 147 7.01 6.61 12.75
CA THR A 147 7.29 5.80 13.96
C THR A 147 6.06 5.64 14.85
N LEU A 148 5.24 6.70 14.99
CA LEU A 148 4.01 6.65 15.79
C LEU A 148 2.98 5.73 15.12
N SER A 149 2.76 5.92 13.82
CA SER A 149 1.83 5.11 13.02
C SER A 149 2.21 3.63 12.99
N ILE A 150 3.50 3.31 12.89
CA ILE A 150 4.02 1.93 13.00
C ILE A 150 3.71 1.35 14.39
N GLY A 151 3.89 2.15 15.45
CA GLY A 151 3.58 1.73 16.81
C GLY A 151 2.12 1.33 16.96
N LEU A 152 1.21 2.16 16.45
CA LEU A 152 -0.23 1.89 16.45
C LEU A 152 -0.58 0.64 15.63
N ASN A 153 -0.01 0.48 14.44
CA ASN A 153 -0.28 -0.67 13.57
C ASN A 153 0.22 -2.01 14.14
N LEU A 154 1.29 -1.99 14.93
CA LEU A 154 1.92 -3.21 15.47
C LEU A 154 1.63 -3.47 16.95
N GLY A 155 0.91 -2.57 17.63
CA GLY A 155 0.69 -2.63 19.08
C GLY A 155 1.99 -2.41 19.88
N LEU A 156 2.86 -1.53 19.42
CA LEU A 156 4.19 -1.25 20.00
C LEU A 156 4.30 0.20 20.48
N SER A 157 5.12 0.43 21.51
CA SER A 157 5.49 1.79 21.90
C SER A 157 6.37 2.45 20.82
N PRO A 158 6.31 3.78 20.64
CA PRO A 158 7.20 4.49 19.71
C PRO A 158 8.68 4.23 19.99
N GLN A 159 9.05 4.03 21.26
CA GLN A 159 10.42 3.72 21.65
C GLN A 159 10.85 2.33 21.17
N THR A 160 9.97 1.34 21.28
CA THR A 160 10.20 -0.02 20.75
C THR A 160 10.38 0.00 19.24
N VAL A 161 9.57 0.80 18.51
CA VAL A 161 9.71 0.95 17.06
C VAL A 161 11.08 1.56 16.70
N LYS A 162 11.56 2.58 17.45
CA LYS A 162 12.91 3.14 17.24
C LYS A 162 14.00 2.09 17.40
N VAL A 163 13.87 1.20 18.39
CA VAL A 163 14.82 0.09 18.59
C VAL A 163 14.81 -0.86 17.39
N PHE A 164 13.64 -1.31 16.93
CA PHE A 164 13.53 -2.16 15.74
C PHE A 164 14.10 -1.49 14.49
N ARG A 165 13.84 -0.18 14.31
CA ARG A 165 14.37 0.59 13.18
C ARG A 165 15.90 0.67 13.23
N LYS A 166 16.49 0.96 14.40
CA LYS A 166 17.95 0.98 14.57
C LYS A 166 18.58 -0.38 14.27
N GLN A 167 17.97 -1.46 14.78
CA GLN A 167 18.45 -2.82 14.54
C GLN A 167 18.33 -3.22 13.07
N LEU A 168 17.21 -2.88 12.42
CA LEU A 168 16.99 -3.09 11.00
C LEU A 168 18.06 -2.37 10.17
N TYR A 169 18.31 -1.09 10.45
CA TYR A 169 19.28 -0.28 9.73
C TYR A 169 20.70 -0.83 9.88
N ALA A 170 21.12 -1.15 11.11
CA ALA A 170 22.42 -1.75 11.38
C ALA A 170 22.57 -3.10 10.67
N ARG A 171 21.53 -3.94 10.66
CA ARG A 171 21.55 -5.26 10.03
C ARG A 171 21.57 -5.18 8.51
N CYS A 172 20.94 -4.17 7.92
CA CYS A 172 20.94 -3.93 6.48
C CYS A 172 22.14 -3.08 6.00
N GLY A 173 22.98 -2.57 6.90
CA GLY A 173 24.09 -1.69 6.55
C GLY A 173 23.64 -0.34 5.96
N VAL A 174 22.45 0.14 6.32
CA VAL A 174 21.88 1.40 5.80
C VAL A 174 21.80 2.47 6.88
N SER A 175 21.94 3.73 6.48
CA SER A 175 21.92 4.91 7.33
C SER A 175 20.63 5.74 7.19
N SER A 176 19.90 5.55 6.09
CA SER A 176 18.73 6.37 5.76
C SER A 176 17.53 5.54 5.31
N GLN A 177 16.33 6.14 5.41
CA GLN A 177 15.11 5.53 4.85
C GLN A 177 15.16 5.40 3.33
N GLY A 178 15.86 6.31 2.65
CA GLY A 178 16.07 6.25 1.20
C GLY A 178 16.92 5.05 0.79
N GLU A 179 18.01 4.79 1.52
CA GLU A 179 18.85 3.60 1.31
C GLU A 179 18.09 2.31 1.58
N LEU A 180 17.31 2.24 2.67
CA LEU A 180 16.46 1.09 2.95
C LEU A 180 15.46 0.85 1.80
N PHE A 181 14.89 1.92 1.25
CA PHE A 181 13.97 1.85 0.13
C PHE A 181 14.64 1.32 -1.14
N ALA A 182 15.78 1.89 -1.52
CA ALA A 182 16.55 1.44 -2.69
C ALA A 182 16.99 -0.03 -2.56
N LEU A 183 17.35 -0.45 -1.34
CA LEU A 183 17.75 -1.83 -1.04
C LEU A 183 16.58 -2.82 -1.18
N MET A 184 15.39 -2.45 -0.70
CA MET A 184 14.26 -3.38 -0.56
C MET A 184 13.26 -3.35 -1.70
N LEU A 185 13.11 -2.22 -2.41
CA LEU A 185 12.14 -2.11 -3.51
C LEU A 185 12.34 -3.18 -4.61
N PRO A 186 13.56 -3.55 -5.02
CA PRO A 186 13.78 -4.62 -6.00
C PRO A 186 13.41 -6.02 -5.51
N LEU A 187 13.26 -6.20 -4.19
CA LEU A 187 13.01 -7.48 -3.53
C LEU A 187 11.51 -7.74 -3.27
N LEU A 188 10.65 -6.77 -3.61
CA LEU A 188 9.21 -6.84 -3.38
C LEU A 188 8.44 -7.61 -4.44
#